data_AF-A0A1I1TJD6-F1
#
_entry.id   AF-A0A1I1TJD6-F1
#
_cell.length_a   1.000
_cell.length_b   1.000
_cell.length_c   1.000
_cell.angle_alpha   90.00
_cell.angle_beta   90.00
_cell.angle_gamma   90.00
#
_symmetry.space_group_name_H-M   'P 1'
#
loop_
_entity.id
_entity.type
_entity.pdbx_description
1 polymer ?
#
loop_
_entity_poly.entity_id
_entity_poly.type
_entity_poly.pdbx_seq_one_letter_code
_entity_poly.pdbx_strand_id
1 'polypeptide(L)' 'MQQNSGTWRKSSYSGVENGCLEVRDDVMESVPVRDSKDPEGADLIIPNAAWQAFVNLVR' A
#
# COMPACT_ATOMS: atom_id res chain seq x y z
N MET A 1 -16.71 4.21 8.32
CA MET A 1 -15.26 4.30 8.09
C MET A 1 -14.55 3.61 9.24
N GLN A 2 -14.40 2.28 9.18
CA GLN A 2 -13.73 1.56 10.25
C GLN A 2 -12.22 1.66 10.03
N GLN A 3 -11.62 2.61 10.75
CA GLN A 3 -10.20 2.59 11.09
C GLN A 3 -10.00 1.43 12.09
N ASN A 4 -9.06 0.52 11.81
CA ASN A 4 -8.13 -0.12 12.76
C ASN A 4 -7.77 -1.58 12.38
N SER A 5 -6.52 -1.81 11.92
CA SER A 5 -5.75 -3.04 12.22
C SER A 5 -4.26 -2.83 11.89
N GLY A 6 -3.61 -1.96 12.67
CA GLY A 6 -2.19 -2.01 13.08
C GLY A 6 -1.05 -2.12 12.06
N THR A 7 -1.27 -2.20 10.75
CA THR A 7 -0.15 -2.49 9.83
C THR A 7 -0.32 -1.98 8.40
N TRP A 8 -1.55 -1.91 7.89
CA TRP A 8 -1.82 -1.33 6.57
C TRP A 8 -2.02 0.18 6.66
N ARG A 9 -1.24 0.94 5.88
CA ARG A 9 -1.39 2.39 5.73
C ARG A 9 -2.16 2.71 4.46
N LYS A 10 -3.33 3.31 4.62
CA LYS A 10 -4.15 3.80 3.50
C LYS A 10 -3.54 5.04 2.88
N SER A 11 -3.56 5.14 1.55
CA SER A 11 -3.16 6.35 0.83
C SER A 11 -4.06 7.55 1.21
N SER A 12 -3.48 8.74 1.34
CA SER A 12 -4.23 9.99 1.56
C SER A 12 -5.05 10.41 0.35
N TYR A 13 -4.73 9.86 -0.82
CA TYR A 13 -5.51 10.04 -2.05
C TYR A 13 -6.68 9.06 -2.13
N SER A 14 -6.84 8.18 -1.13
CA SER A 14 -7.96 7.25 -1.10
C SER A 14 -9.23 7.95 -0.60
N GLY A 15 -10.11 8.33 -1.53
CA GLY A 15 -11.41 8.92 -1.25
C GLY A 15 -12.56 7.91 -1.35
N VAL A 16 -13.79 8.39 -1.12
CA VAL A 16 -15.02 7.57 -1.19
C VAL A 16 -15.26 7.02 -2.60
N GLU A 17 -14.87 7.78 -3.63
CA GLU A 17 -15.13 7.41 -5.02
C GLU A 17 -13.90 6.95 -5.78
N ASN A 18 -12.72 7.54 -5.55
CA ASN A 18 -11.52 7.27 -6.33
C ASN A 18 -10.26 7.20 -5.44
N GLY A 19 -9.50 6.11 -5.60
CA GLY A 19 -8.29 5.79 -4.83
C GLY A 19 -8.57 4.81 -3.70
N CYS A 20 -8.16 3.54 -3.84
CA CYS A 20 -8.33 2.52 -2.80
C CYS A 20 -7.05 1.70 -2.69
N LEU A 21 -5.95 2.34 -2.31
CA LEU A 21 -4.69 1.64 -2.09
C LEU A 21 -4.28 1.70 -0.62
N GLU A 22 -3.78 0.56 -0.14
CA GLU A 22 -3.13 0.37 1.14
C GLU A 22 -1.74 -0.22 0.91
N VAL A 23 -0.77 0.20 1.73
CA VAL A 23 0.61 -0.29 1.68
C VAL A 23 1.08 -0.75 3.05
N ARG A 24 2.04 -1.67 3.08
CA ARG A 24 2.82 -2.02 4.27
C ARG A 24 4.28 -1.69 4.06
N ASP A 25 4.78 -0.70 4.79
CA ASP A 25 6.18 -0.28 4.76
C ASP A 25 6.98 -0.80 5.96
N ASP A 26 6.38 -1.67 6.77
CA ASP A 26 6.97 -2.30 7.96
C ASP A 26 7.55 -3.71 7.69
N VAL A 27 7.50 -4.18 6.44
CA VAL A 27 7.97 -5.51 6.04
C VAL A 27 9.44 -5.45 5.58
N MET A 28 10.26 -6.35 6.13
CA MET A 28 11.74 -6.26 6.06
C MET A 28 12.31 -6.26 4.63
N GLU A 29 11.69 -6.96 3.67
CA GLU A 29 12.25 -7.15 2.33
C GLU A 29 11.32 -6.71 1.18
N SER A 30 10.10 -6.28 1.51
CA SER A 30 9.12 -5.88 0.49
C SER A 30 8.17 -4.81 1.01
N VAL A 31 7.50 -4.17 0.07
CA VAL A 31 6.35 -3.29 0.31
C VAL A 31 5.13 -3.93 -0.36
N PRO A 32 4.32 -4.70 0.38
CA PRO A 32 3.02 -5.15 -0.09
C PRO A 32 2.10 -3.97 -0.39
N VAL A 33 1.40 -4.03 -1.52
CA VAL A 33 0.38 -3.06 -1.95
C VAL A 33 -0.90 -3.82 -2.29
N ARG A 34 -2.04 -3.35 -1.79
CA ARG A 34 -3.34 -3.99 -2.06
C ARG A 34 -4.45 -2.99 -2.34
N ASP A 35 -5.53 -3.51 -2.92
CA ASP A 35 -6.78 -2.76 -3.07
C ASP A 35 -7.55 -2.73 -1.73
N SER A 36 -7.84 -1.53 -1.23
CA SER A 36 -8.64 -1.35 -0.01
C SER A 36 -10.09 -1.84 -0.16
N LYS A 37 -10.59 -1.98 -1.39
CA LYS A 37 -11.93 -2.50 -1.70
C LYS A 37 -11.99 -4.02 -1.77
N ASP A 38 -10.84 -4.67 -1.93
CA ASP A 38 -10.71 -6.13 -1.92
C ASP A 38 -9.56 -6.58 -1.00
N PRO A 39 -9.70 -6.44 0.34
CA PRO A 39 -8.62 -6.74 1.29
C PRO A 39 -8.25 -8.23 1.38
N GLU A 40 -9.11 -9.11 0.87
CA GLU A 40 -8.92 -10.57 0.82
C GLU A 40 -8.34 -11.03 -0.53
N GLY A 41 -8.27 -10.13 -1.51
CA GLY A 41 -7.63 -10.34 -2.80
C GLY A 41 -6.11 -10.48 -2.71
N ALA A 42 -5.47 -10.67 -3.86
CA ALA A 42 -4.02 -10.83 -3.92
C ALA A 42 -3.28 -9.50 -3.72
N ASP A 43 -2.23 -9.53 -2.89
CA ASP A 43 -1.32 -8.41 -2.70
C ASP A 43 -0.28 -8.34 -3.84
N LEU A 44 0.02 -7.13 -4.31
CA LEU A 44 1.19 -6.87 -5.14
C LEU A 44 2.42 -6.74 -4.24
N ILE A 45 3.35 -7.69 -4.33
CA ILE A 45 4.58 -7.70 -3.53
C ILE A 45 5.70 -7.02 -4.32
N ILE A 46 6.16 -5.86 -3.83
CA ILE A 46 7.24 -5.10 -4.45
C ILE A 46 8.50 -5.23 -3.59
N PRO A 47 9.64 -5.71 -4.11
CA PRO A 47 10.89 -5.73 -3.34
C PRO A 47 11.30 -4.32 -2.86
N ASN A 48 11.87 -4.22 -1.66
CA ASN A 48 12.24 -2.92 -1.06
C ASN A 48 13.15 -2.07 -1.96
N ALA A 49 14.12 -2.68 -2.64
CA ALA A 49 15.00 -1.99 -3.57
C ALA A 49 14.24 -1.38 -4.76
N ALA A 50 13.25 -2.10 -5.31
CA ALA A 50 12.44 -1.61 -6.42
C ALA A 50 11.51 -0.48 -5.98
N TRP A 51 10.90 -0.60 -4.79
CA TRP A 51 10.08 0.46 -4.21
C TRP A 51 10.88 1.75 -4.00
N GLN A 52 12.07 1.66 -3.41
CA GLN A 52 12.95 2.81 -3.21
C GLN A 52 13.37 3.46 -4.53
N ALA A 53 13.75 2.64 -5.54
CA ALA A 53 14.10 3.16 -6.86
C ALA A 53 12.93 3.90 -7.52
N PHE A 54 11.71 3.33 -7.44
CA PHE A 54 10.51 3.99 -7.95
C PHE A 54 10.25 5.32 -7.25
N VAL A 55 10.25 5.35 -5.91
CA VAL A 55 10.01 6.59 -5.15
C VAL A 55 11.06 7.65 -5.48
N ASN A 56 12.34 7.28 -5.57
CA ASN A 56 13.40 8.22 -5.92
C ASN A 56 13.27 8.77 -7.36
N LEU A 57 12.69 8.00 -8.28
CA LEU A 57 12.45 8.42 -9.66
C LEU A 57 11.30 9.42 -9.79
N VAL A 58 10.24 9.26 -8.99
CA VAL A 58 8.97 10.00 -9.15
C VAL A 58 8.72 11.09 -8.11
N ARG A 59 9.68 11.32 -7.22
CA ARG A 59 9.59 12.32 -6.15
C ARG A 59 9.68 13.75 -6.66
#